data_AF-A0A1V4IUJ3-F1
#
_entry.id   AF-A0A1V4IUJ3-F1
#
_cell.length_a   1.000
_cell.length_b   1.000
_cell.length_c   1.000
_cell.angle_alpha   90.00
_cell.angle_beta   90.00
_cell.angle_gamma   90.00
#
_symmetry.space_group_name_H-M   'P 1'
#
loop_
_entity.id
_entity.type
_entity.pdbx_description
1 polymer ?
#
loop_
_entity_poly.entity_id
_entity_poly.type
_entity_poly.pdbx_seq_one_letter_code
_entity_poly.pdbx_strand_id
1 'polypeptide(L)'
;MIEINRSFEYTFLEAWENAIDNKNIIITSKNTGASYKIEKVGKKDRLKFFNAVIDNWQIYYCIEEKEIFDKWYITEIRRKAS
;
A
#
# COMPACT_ATOMS: atom_id res chain seq x y z
N MET A 1 4.85 -11.46 -6.67
CA MET A 1 4.18 -11.74 -5.36
C MET A 1 4.78 -10.84 -4.26
N ILE A 2 3.93 -10.08 -3.55
CA ILE A 2 4.34 -9.17 -2.47
C ILE A 2 4.43 -9.97 -1.16
N GLU A 3 5.55 -9.88 -0.46
CA GLU A 3 5.72 -10.45 0.89
C GLU A 3 5.18 -9.45 1.92
N ILE A 4 4.02 -9.75 2.52
CA ILE A 4 3.32 -8.83 3.43
C ILE A 4 3.80 -9.06 4.87
N ASN A 5 4.25 -8.00 5.53
CA ASN A 5 4.55 -8.03 6.97
C ASN A 5 3.24 -8.00 7.78
N ARG A 6 2.89 -9.11 8.43
CA ARG A 6 1.66 -9.26 9.24
C ARG A 6 1.89 -9.13 10.75
N SER A 7 3.05 -8.59 11.17
CA SER A 7 3.43 -8.53 12.58
C SER A 7 2.63 -7.49 13.39
N PHE A 8 2.19 -6.42 12.73
CA PHE A 8 1.46 -5.33 13.36
C PHE A 8 0.26 -4.91 12.51
N GLU A 9 -0.81 -4.51 13.18
CA GLU A 9 -2.05 -4.06 12.57
C GLU A 9 -2.27 -2.59 12.88
N TYR A 10 -2.61 -1.82 11.85
CA TYR A 10 -2.79 -0.38 11.90
C TYR A 10 -4.24 -0.04 11.53
N THR A 11 -4.71 1.11 11.99
CA THR A 11 -5.89 1.74 11.39
C THR A 11 -5.56 2.27 9.99
N PHE A 12 -6.59 2.54 9.19
CA PHE A 12 -6.41 3.14 7.87
C PHE A 12 -5.60 4.45 7.93
N LEU A 13 -5.92 5.36 8.85
CA LEU A 13 -5.27 6.66 8.93
C LEU A 13 -3.77 6.53 9.23
N GLU A 14 -3.41 5.69 10.22
CA GLU A 14 -2.01 5.43 10.56
C GLU A 14 -1.24 4.85 9.36
N ALA A 15 -1.82 3.88 8.66
CA ALA A 15 -1.20 3.28 7.48
C ALA A 15 -1.05 4.31 6.34
N TRP A 16 -2.08 5.12 6.11
CA TRP A 16 -2.11 6.14 5.06
C TRP A 16 -1.08 7.25 5.27
N GLU A 17 -0.99 7.78 6.50
CA GLU A 17 0.01 8.80 6.86
C GLU A 17 1.44 8.28 6.66
N ASN A 18 1.71 7.05 7.13
CA ASN A 18 3.00 6.40 6.87
C ASN A 18 3.28 6.28 5.36
N ALA A 19 2.28 5.97 4.55
CA ALA A 19 2.45 5.76 3.11
C ALA A 19 2.73 7.05 2.34
N ILE A 20 2.17 8.17 2.79
CA ILE A 20 2.45 9.49 2.22
C ILE A 20 3.89 9.92 2.54
N ASP A 21 4.32 9.68 3.78
CA ASP A 21 5.62 10.15 4.26
C ASP A 21 6.78 9.25 3.81
N ASN A 22 6.54 7.95 3.66
CA ASN A 22 7.55 6.97 3.28
C ASN A 22 7.24 6.27 1.95
N LYS A 23 7.95 6.67 0.89
CA LYS A 23 7.80 6.09 -0.46
C LYS A 23 8.26 4.64 -0.59
N ASN A 24 8.92 4.09 0.42
CA ASN A 24 9.40 2.71 0.42
C ASN A 24 8.46 1.79 1.19
N ILE A 25 7.17 2.13 1.34
CA ILE A 25 6.21 1.23 1.97
C ILE A 25 5.05 0.85 1.05
N ILE A 26 4.48 -0.30 1.36
CA ILE A 26 3.24 -0.83 0.82
C ILE A 26 2.28 -0.97 1.99
N ILE A 27 1.07 -0.47 1.84
CA ILE A 27 -0.04 -0.71 2.77
C ILE A 27 -0.93 -1.80 2.18
N THR A 28 -1.34 -2.76 2.99
CA THR A 28 -2.22 -3.86 2.54
C THR A 28 -3.45 -3.92 3.44
N SER A 29 -4.63 -3.88 2.82
CA SER A 29 -5.91 -4.06 3.51
C SER A 29 -6.01 -5.47 4.05
N LYS A 30 -6.31 -5.63 5.35
CA LYS A 30 -6.58 -6.94 5.95
C LYS A 30 -7.89 -7.53 5.41
N ASN A 31 -8.85 -6.67 5.06
CA ASN A 31 -10.17 -7.08 4.58
C ASN A 31 -10.10 -7.82 3.24
N THR A 32 -9.44 -7.20 2.27
CA THR A 32 -9.43 -7.63 0.86
C THR A 32 -8.11 -8.27 0.45
N GLY A 33 -7.04 -8.06 1.24
CA GLY A 33 -5.67 -8.40 0.83
C GLY A 33 -5.11 -7.48 -0.26
N ALA A 34 -5.83 -6.42 -0.64
CA ALA A 34 -5.37 -5.49 -1.67
C ALA A 34 -4.19 -4.66 -1.15
N SER A 35 -3.13 -4.60 -1.95
CA SER A 35 -1.93 -3.82 -1.66
C SER A 35 -1.90 -2.53 -2.44
N TYR A 36 -1.53 -1.46 -1.75
CA TYR A 36 -1.45 -0.12 -2.28
C TYR A 36 -0.11 0.52 -1.93
N LYS A 37 0.34 1.46 -2.76
CA LYS A 37 1.45 2.34 -2.45
C LYS A 37 1.22 3.73 -3.03
N ILE A 38 1.91 4.72 -2.48
CA ILE A 38 1.87 6.09 -2.96
C ILE A 38 3.19 6.38 -3.68
N GLU A 39 3.10 6.78 -4.94
CA GLU A 39 4.27 7.19 -5.73
C GLU A 39 4.16 8.68 -6.12
N LYS A 40 5.28 9.40 -5.99
CA LYS A 40 5.39 10.75 -6.56
C LYS A 40 5.59 10.68 -8.06
N VAL A 41 4.64 11.23 -8.81
CA VAL A 41 4.74 11.47 -10.25
C VAL A 41 4.78 12.98 -10.48
N GLY A 42 6.00 13.51 -10.61
CA GLY A 42 6.24 14.95 -10.66
C GLY A 42 5.92 15.62 -9.32
N LYS A 43 4.99 16.60 -9.33
CA LYS A 43 4.53 17.32 -8.12
C LYS A 43 3.29 16.71 -7.47
N LYS A 44 2.78 15.58 -7.96
CA LYS A 44 1.55 14.94 -7.48
C LYS A 44 1.84 13.56 -6.92
N ASP A 45 1.21 13.25 -5.79
CA ASP A 45 1.13 11.89 -5.27
C ASP A 45 0.07 11.12 -6.05
N ARG A 46 0.39 9.88 -6.44
CA ARG A 46 -0.54 8.96 -7.09
C ARG A 46 -0.66 7.68 -6.27
N LEU A 47 -1.90 7.30 -6.00
CA LEU A 47 -2.21 5.99 -5.47
C LEU A 47 -1.98 4.94 -6.57
N LYS A 48 -1.27 3.88 -6.22
CA LYS A 48 -1.17 2.68 -7.05
C LYS A 48 -1.70 1.47 -6.32
N PHE A 49 -2.46 0.65 -7.03
CA PHE A 49 -2.94 -0.65 -6.60
C PHE A 49 -2.09 -1.75 -7.26
N PHE A 50 -1.83 -2.83 -6.53
CA PHE A 50 -1.14 -3.99 -7.08
C PHE A 50 -2.13 -4.97 -7.72
N ASN A 51 -2.06 -5.10 -9.04
CA ASN A 51 -2.87 -6.05 -9.78
C ASN A 51 -2.13 -7.40 -9.87
N ALA A 52 -2.59 -8.38 -9.08
CA ALA A 52 -2.01 -9.71 -9.04
C ALA A 52 -2.14 -10.50 -10.35
N VAL A 53 -3.13 -10.20 -11.21
CA VAL A 53 -3.34 -10.89 -12.49
C VAL A 53 -2.19 -10.62 -13.45
N ILE A 54 -1.63 -9.41 -13.41
CA ILE A 54 -0.52 -8.97 -14.28
C ILE A 54 0.78 -8.73 -13.53
N ASP A 55 0.85 -9.10 -12.24
CA ASP A 55 1.98 -8.89 -11.32
C ASP A 55 2.56 -7.47 -11.38
N ASN A 56 1.70 -6.43 -11.47
CA ASN A 56 2.14 -5.06 -11.73
C ASN A 56 1.30 -3.99 -10.99
N TRP A 57 1.92 -2.83 -10.77
CA TRP A 57 1.31 -1.67 -10.12
C TRP A 57 0.59 -0.77 -11.12
N GLN A 58 -0.69 -0.52 -10.88
CA GLN A 58 -1.53 0.32 -11.74
C GLN A 58 -1.97 1.58 -10.99
N ILE A 59 -2.14 2.69 -11.71
CA ILE A 59 -2.73 3.91 -11.13
C ILE A 59 -4.16 3.57 -10.70
N TYR A 60 -4.49 3.98 -9.49
CA TYR A 60 -5.80 3.76 -8.90
C TYR A 60 -6.29 5.06 -8.25
N TYR A 61 -7.60 5.18 -8.08
CA TYR A 61 -8.23 6.48 -7.78
C TYR A 61 -8.84 6.56 -6.38
N CYS A 62 -9.19 5.44 -5.76
CA CYS A 62 -9.80 5.42 -4.43
C CYS A 62 -9.47 4.13 -3.69
N ILE A 63 -9.66 4.12 -2.37
CA ILE A 63 -9.68 2.89 -1.55
C ILE A 63 -11.14 2.55 -1.30
N GLU A 64 -11.49 1.26 -1.28
CA GLU A 64 -12.88 0.85 -1.07
C GLU A 64 -13.30 1.16 0.37
N GLU A 65 -14.54 1.61 0.56
CA GLU A 65 -15.05 2.03 1.87
C GLU A 65 -14.89 0.95 2.96
N LYS A 66 -15.18 -0.31 2.63
CA LYS A 66 -15.00 -1.45 3.56
C LYS A 66 -13.54 -1.65 4.01
N GLU A 67 -12.57 -1.19 3.23
CA GLU A 67 -11.15 -1.28 3.59
C GLU A 67 -10.77 -0.17 4.57
N ILE A 68 -11.37 1.02 4.43
CA ILE A 68 -11.11 2.18 5.31
C ILE A 68 -11.46 1.85 6.77
N PHE A 69 -12.52 1.08 6.99
CA PHE A 69 -12.99 0.73 8.33
C PHE A 69 -12.31 -0.52 8.93
N ASP A 70 -11.40 -1.16 8.20
CA ASP A 70 -10.69 -2.35 8.67
C ASP A 70 -9.23 -2.04 9.07
N LYS A 71 -8.50 -3.07 9.47
CA LYS A 71 -7.08 -3.03 9.79
C LYS A 71 -6.20 -3.16 8.55
N TRP A 72 -5.00 -2.64 8.68
CA TRP A 72 -4.01 -2.56 7.61
C TRP A 72 -2.67 -3.10 8.08
N TYR A 73 -1.91 -3.65 7.13
CA TYR A 73 -0.53 -4.07 7.30
C TYR A 73 0.40 -3.10 6.58
N ILE A 74 1.53 -2.75 7.20
CA ILE A 74 2.58 -1.92 6.59
C ILE A 74 3.78 -2.81 6.28
N THR A 75 4.24 -2.78 5.03
CA THR A 75 5.39 -3.56 4.55
C THR A 75 6.41 -2.64 3.92
N GLU A 76 7.66 -2.70 4.40
CA GLU A 76 8.77 -1.99 3.78
C GLU A 76 9.27 -2.71 2.51
N ILE A 77 9.44 -1.94 1.44
CA ILE A 77 10.03 -2.39 0.19
C ILE A 77 11.54 -2.49 0.40
N ARG A 78 12.01 -3.69 0.76
CA ARG A 78 13.45 -3.97 0.81
C ARG A 78 14.02 -3.88 -0.61
N ARG A 79 14.89 -2.89 -0.86
CA ARG A 79 15.74 -2.92 -2.05
C ARG A 79 16.76 -4.05 -1.86
N LYS A 80 16.83 -5.00 -2.80
CA LYS A 80 17.99 -5.90 -2.87
C LYS A 80 19.22 -5.02 -3.05
N ALA A 81 20.17 -5.12 -2.11
CA ALA A 81 21.51 -4.56 -2.31
C ALA A 81 22.06 -5.15 -3.62
N SER A 82 22.47 -4.26 -4.53
CA SER A 82 23.07 -4.60 -5.81
C SER A 82 24.49 -5.10 -5.62
#